data_AF-A0A392RM85-F1
#
_entry.id   AF-A0A392RM85-F1
#
_cell.length_a   1.000
_cell.length_b   1.000
_cell.length_c   1.000
_cell.angle_alpha   90.00
_cell.angle_beta   90.00
_cell.angle_gamma   90.00
#
_symmetry.space_group_name_H-M   'P 1'
#
loop_
_entity.id
_entity.type
_entity.pdbx_description
1 polymer ?
#
loop_
_entity_poly.entity_id
_entity_poly.type
_entity_poly.pdbx_seq_one_letter_code
_entity_poly.pdbx_strand_id
1 'polypeptide(L)' 'QLGTTIDDAIGEAYDKSAKWLGLDMSRSGGPAMEELAKEGNAKSVNFSIPMRQHKDCNFSYAGLKTQ' A
#
# COMPACT_ATOMS: atom_id res chain seq x y z
N GLN A 1 9.68 -1.65 -21.66
CA GLN A 1 9.15 -1.52 -20.28
C GLN A 1 9.62 -2.76 -19.52
N LEU A 2 10.32 -2.61 -18.39
CA LEU A 2 10.99 -3.73 -17.68
C LEU A 2 10.07 -4.45 -16.67
N GLY A 3 8.98 -3.81 -16.26
CA GLY A 3 7.96 -4.34 -15.34
C GLY A 3 6.84 -3.33 -15.14
N THR A 4 5.66 -3.78 -14.72
CA THR A 4 4.48 -2.93 -14.47
C THR A 4 3.73 -3.38 -13.21
N THR A 5 2.86 -2.52 -12.67
CA THR A 5 1.81 -2.99 -11.75
C THR A 5 0.82 -3.84 -12.54
N ILE A 6 0.42 -4.99 -11.98
CA ILE A 6 -0.56 -5.89 -12.59
C ILE A 6 -1.99 -5.64 -12.08
N ASP A 7 -2.14 -4.82 -11.05
CA ASP A 7 -3.42 -4.52 -10.43
C ASP A 7 -3.59 -3.01 -10.15
N ASP A 8 -3.64 -2.61 -8.87
CA ASP A 8 -3.88 -1.22 -8.48
C ASP A 8 -2.58 -0.39 -8.62
N ALA A 9 -2.73 0.88 -8.96
CA ALA A 9 -1.64 1.82 -8.76
C ALA A 9 -1.38 1.98 -7.25
N ILE A 10 -0.12 2.19 -6.87
CA ILE A 10 0.27 2.33 -5.46
C ILE A 10 -0.50 3.46 -4.74
N GLY A 11 -0.78 4.57 -5.43
CA GLY A 11 -1.57 5.68 -4.87
C GLY A 11 -3.01 5.28 -4.56
N GLU A 12 -3.63 4.47 -5.41
CA GLU A 12 -4.98 3.95 -5.18
C GLU A 12 -5.01 2.94 -4.02
N ALA A 13 -3.92 2.21 -3.80
CA ALA A 13 -3.79 1.37 -2.60
C ALA A 13 -3.80 2.22 -1.32
N TYR A 14 -3.00 3.29 -1.27
CA TYR A 14 -2.99 4.22 -0.13
C TYR A 14 -4.33 4.90 0.10
N ASP A 15 -5.01 5.36 -0.97
CA ASP A 15 -6.30 6.01 -0.85
C ASP A 15 -7.39 5.09 -0.27
N LYS A 16 -7.42 3.82 -0.68
CA LYS A 16 -8.37 2.84 -0.11
C LYS A 16 -8.03 2.53 1.34
N SER A 17 -6.76 2.35 1.70
CA SER A 17 -6.33 2.13 3.08
C SER A 17 -6.65 3.31 4.00
N ALA A 18 -6.40 4.54 3.56
CA ALA A 18 -6.70 5.75 4.32
C ALA A 18 -8.21 5.90 4.57
N LYS A 19 -9.05 5.60 3.57
CA LYS A 19 -10.51 5.55 3.72
C LYS A 19 -10.95 4.50 4.75
N TRP A 20 -10.34 3.32 4.75
CA TRP A 20 -10.67 2.26 5.71
C TRP A 20 -10.28 2.63 7.14
N LEU A 21 -9.20 3.38 7.31
CA LEU A 21 -8.74 3.89 8.60
C LEU A 21 -9.51 5.15 9.05
N GLY A 22 -10.44 5.65 8.25
CA GLY A 22 -11.24 6.84 8.58
C GLY A 22 -10.43 8.14 8.63
N LEU A 23 -9.31 8.21 7.91
CA LEU A 23 -8.44 9.40 7.91
C LEU A 23 -9.09 10.55 7.14
N ASP A 24 -8.73 11.78 7.52
CA ASP A 24 -9.11 12.97 6.75
C ASP A 24 -8.42 12.94 5.38
N MET A 25 -9.24 12.78 4.34
CA MET A 25 -8.79 12.65 2.94
C MET A 25 -8.62 14.02 2.25
N SER A 26 -8.65 15.13 2.99
CA SER A 26 -8.54 16.50 2.46
C SER A 26 -7.32 16.75 1.57
N ARG A 27 -6.26 15.92 1.69
CA ARG A 27 -4.99 16.04 0.93
C ARG A 27 -4.60 14.79 0.13
N SER A 28 -5.54 13.87 -0.11
CA SER A 28 -5.33 12.48 -0.58
C SER A 28 -4.80 11.52 0.51
N GLY A 29 -4.98 10.22 0.30
CA GLY A 29 -4.70 9.20 1.31
C GLY A 29 -3.22 8.96 1.55
N GLY A 30 -2.37 9.16 0.54
CA GLY A 30 -0.92 9.03 0.67
C GLY A 30 -0.32 9.93 1.76
N PRO A 31 -0.48 11.27 1.67
CA PRO A 31 0.01 12.20 2.69
C PRO A 31 -0.59 11.98 4.08
N ALA A 32 -1.89 11.66 4.17
CA ALA A 32 -2.55 11.38 5.45
C ALA A 32 -1.98 10.11 6.11
N MET A 33 -1.69 9.06 5.32
CA MET A 33 -1.04 7.84 5.80
C MET A 33 0.41 8.08 6.20
N GLU A 34 1.14 8.93 5.47
CA GLU A 34 2.53 9.28 5.80
C GLU A 34 2.63 10.01 7.14
N GLU A 35 1.71 10.92 7.44
CA GLU A 35 1.66 11.62 8.72
C GLU A 35 1.40 10.65 9.88
N LEU A 36 0.40 9.77 9.75
CA LEU A 36 0.10 8.76 10.76
C LEU A 36 1.25 7.75 10.95
N ALA A 37 1.94 7.38 9.86
CA ALA A 37 3.04 6.43 9.90
C ALA A 37 4.25 6.93 10.71
N LYS A 38 4.43 8.25 10.87
CA LYS A 38 5.50 8.84 11.70
C LYS A 38 5.31 8.56 13.19
N GLU A 39 4.07 8.43 13.63
CA GLU A 39 3.71 8.14 15.02
C GLU A 39 3.56 6.62 15.27
N GLY A 40 3.46 5.85 14.19
CA GLY A 40 3.29 4.39 14.23
C GLY A 40 4.58 3.61 14.46
N ASN A 41 4.42 2.33 14.79
CA ASN A 41 5.54 1.38 14.84
C ASN A 41 5.59 0.55 13.55
N ALA A 42 6.62 0.78 12.73
CA ALA A 42 6.82 0.06 11.47
C ALA A 42 7.01 -1.46 11.61
N LYS A 43 7.27 -1.97 12.82
CA LYS A 43 7.41 -3.41 13.14
C LYS A 43 6.18 -4.01 13.81
N SER A 44 5.11 -3.24 13.98
CA SER A 44 3.89 -3.72 14.64
C SER A 44 3.14 -4.79 13.86
N VAL A 45 3.23 -4.75 12.52
CA VAL A 45 2.55 -5.68 11.62
C VAL A 45 3.56 -6.27 10.64
N ASN A 46 3.60 -7.60 10.54
CA ASN A 46 4.40 -8.30 9.55
C ASN A 46 3.56 -8.55 8.30
N PHE A 47 3.73 -7.72 7.28
CA PHE A 47 3.14 -7.97 5.97
C PHE A 47 3.96 -9.03 5.22
N SER A 48 3.27 -9.99 4.60
CA SER A 48 3.93 -10.88 3.66
C SER A 48 4.24 -10.11 2.37
N ILE A 49 5.39 -10.39 1.76
CA ILE A 49 5.77 -9.74 0.51
C ILE A 49 5.01 -10.41 -0.63
N PRO A 50 4.03 -9.74 -1.26
CA PRO A 50 3.31 -10.31 -2.39
C PRO A 50 4.29 -10.59 -3.54
N MET A 51 4.00 -11.62 -4.33
CA MET A 51 4.79 -12.01 -5.50
C MET A 51 6.25 -12.39 -5.26
N ARG A 52 6.69 -12.65 -4.02
CA ARG A 52 8.07 -13.04 -3.69
C ARG A 52 8.62 -14.23 -4.49
N GLN A 53 7.73 -15.08 -5.03
CA GLN A 53 8.10 -16.25 -5.83
C GLN A 53 8.10 -16.01 -7.35
N HIS A 54 7.63 -14.85 -7.81
CA HIS A 54 7.64 -14.50 -9.23
C HIS A 54 9.03 -13.98 -9.63
N LYS A 55 9.54 -14.46 -10.76
CA LYS A 55 10.87 -14.10 -11.30
C LYS A 55 10.80 -12.94 -12.31
N ASP A 56 9.65 -12.28 -12.42
CA ASP A 56 9.45 -11.11 -13.26
C ASP A 56 9.54 -9.83 -12.41
N CYS A 57 9.64 -8.67 -13.07
CA CYS A 57 9.69 -7.36 -12.41
C CYS A 57 8.29 -6.77 -12.22
N ASN A 58 7.25 -7.59 -12.22
CA ASN A 58 5.87 -7.14 -12.03
C ASN A 58 5.55 -7.05 -10.54
N PHE A 59 4.71 -6.09 -10.17
CA PHE A 59 4.32 -5.87 -8.78
C PHE A 59 2.81 -5.86 -8.65
N SER A 60 2.32 -6.27 -7.48
CA SER A 60 0.90 -6.32 -7.13
C SER A 60 0.68 -5.72 -5.74
N TYR A 61 -0.27 -4.78 -5.65
CA TYR A 61 -0.64 -4.11 -4.40
C TYR A 61 -2.01 -4.55 -3.87
N ALA A 62 -2.81 -5.30 -4.63
CA ALA A 62 -4.10 -5.79 -4.18
C ALA A 62 -3.97 -6.84 -3.06
N GLY A 63 -2.92 -7.66 -3.08
CA GLY A 63 -2.66 -8.68 -2.05
C GLY A 63 -2.34 -8.12 -0.67
N LEU A 64 -1.93 -6.84 -0.59
CA LEU A 64 -1.70 -6.14 0.68
C LEU A 64 -3.03 -5.73 1.38
N LYS A 65 -4.15 -5.73 0.65
CA LYS A 65 -5.47 -5.35 1.19
C LYS A 65 -6.20 -6.48 1.92
N THR A 66 -5.76 -7.72 1.74
CA THR A 66 -6.43 -8.92 2.29
C THR A 66 -5.70 -9.55 3.46
N GLN A 67 -4.62 -8.93 3.95
CA GLN A 67 -3.85 -9.39 5.11
C GLN A 67 -4.22 -8.67 6.40
#